data_AF-A0A2V5NYR0-F1
#
_entry.id   AF-A0A2V5NYR0-F1
#
_cell.length_a   1.000
_cell.length_b   1.000
_cell.length_c   1.000
_cell.angle_alpha   90.00
_cell.angle_beta   90.00
_cell.angle_gamma   90.00
#
_symmetry.space_group_name_H-M   'P 1'
#
loop_
_entity.id
_entity.type
_entity.pdbx_description
1 polymer ?
#
loop_
_entity_poly.entity_id
_entity_poly.type
_entity_poly.pdbx_seq_one_letter_code
_entity_poly.pdbx_strand_id
1 'polypeptide(L)'
;MKNLLIASIVLANASSAFTQGTVIFNLRMSGTSHVYAPHTPDLGQVGQGSNDGVPSGTTDWSGWTAIGANGLTGQYGAQSTFISILGGPAGAAESSLIPGALGTTLGGGTATTFRTGVAAGANANATATFSNIAPDAGVANFEVVAWDNFSGQYSTWSLATAAWQVGLIALGRSGLFSLHQIGGSVNTAPPRFPTSTSTDTVAMQSFGLCFDCIPEPSVATLAALGTGTLSLLCRQRRRSKRPAL
;
A
#
# COMPACT_ATOMS: atom_id res chain seq x y z
N MET A 1 0.43 33.85 -31.26
CA MET A 1 -0.44 32.68 -31.04
C MET A 1 0.31 31.45 -30.52
N LYS A 2 1.44 31.04 -31.13
CA LYS A 2 2.25 29.89 -30.67
C LYS A 2 2.73 30.00 -29.21
N ASN A 3 3.19 31.19 -28.79
CA ASN A 3 3.68 31.40 -27.41
C ASN A 3 2.55 31.46 -26.36
N LEU A 4 1.34 31.85 -26.76
CA LEU A 4 0.15 31.87 -25.89
C LEU A 4 -0.40 30.46 -25.65
N LEU A 5 -0.38 29.60 -26.68
CA LEU A 5 -0.77 28.19 -26.57
C LEU A 5 0.20 27.38 -25.70
N ILE A 6 1.51 27.65 -25.81
CA ILE A 6 2.51 26.99 -24.94
C ILE A 6 2.33 27.43 -23.49
N ALA A 7 2.13 28.73 -23.24
CA ALA A 7 1.92 29.25 -21.89
C ALA A 7 0.65 28.68 -21.23
N SER A 8 -0.47 28.59 -21.95
CA SER A 8 -1.72 28.04 -21.40
C SER A 8 -1.62 26.54 -21.10
N ILE A 9 -0.92 25.76 -21.92
CA ILE A 9 -0.66 24.34 -21.67
C ILE A 9 0.23 24.18 -20.42
N VAL A 10 1.26 25.01 -20.26
CA VAL A 10 2.12 24.97 -19.06
C VAL A 10 1.35 25.37 -17.80
N LEU A 11 0.51 26.41 -17.86
CA LEU A 11 -0.33 26.86 -16.75
C LEU A 11 -1.40 25.83 -16.37
N ALA A 12 -2.03 25.16 -17.33
CA ALA A 12 -3.03 24.11 -17.07
C ALA A 12 -2.41 22.84 -16.45
N ASN A 13 -1.16 22.52 -16.80
CA ASN A 13 -0.41 21.44 -16.16
C ASN A 13 0.09 21.82 -14.75
N ALA A 14 0.36 23.11 -14.51
CA ALA A 14 0.73 23.59 -13.18
C ALA A 14 -0.50 23.64 -12.25
N SER A 15 -1.69 24.02 -12.74
CA SER A 15 -2.89 24.09 -11.90
C SER A 15 -3.37 22.71 -11.43
N SER A 16 -3.24 21.66 -12.23
CA SER A 16 -3.60 20.29 -11.85
C SER A 16 -2.71 19.69 -10.76
N ALA A 17 -1.53 20.26 -10.52
CA ALA A 17 -0.66 19.90 -9.40
C ALA A 17 -1.14 20.50 -8.06
N PHE A 18 -1.89 21.60 -8.08
CA PHE A 18 -2.46 22.25 -6.89
C PHE A 18 -3.86 21.73 -6.51
N THR A 19 -4.45 20.85 -7.31
CA THR A 19 -5.80 20.29 -7.08
C THR A 19 -5.76 18.84 -6.59
N GLN A 20 -4.69 18.42 -5.93
CA GLN A 20 -4.53 17.04 -5.45
C GLN A 20 -4.35 17.02 -3.94
N GLY A 21 -4.94 16.01 -3.29
CA GLY A 21 -4.69 15.72 -1.90
C GLY A 21 -3.24 15.30 -1.68
N THR A 22 -2.63 15.81 -0.62
CA THR A 22 -1.23 15.52 -0.28
C THR A 22 -1.08 14.94 1.12
N VAL A 23 -0.12 14.04 1.28
CA VAL A 23 0.26 13.44 2.58
C VAL A 23 1.77 13.30 2.68
N ILE A 24 2.31 13.36 3.90
CA ILE A 24 3.74 13.14 4.11
C ILE A 24 4.00 11.64 4.20
N PHE A 25 4.77 11.12 3.25
CA PHE A 25 5.18 9.73 3.25
C PHE A 25 6.49 9.57 4.01
N ASN A 26 6.39 9.40 5.33
CA ASN A 26 7.53 9.18 6.22
C ASN A 26 7.17 8.25 7.38
N LEU A 27 7.91 7.14 7.52
CA LEU A 27 7.66 6.07 8.49
C LEU A 27 8.03 6.48 9.91
N ARG A 28 8.73 7.62 10.06
CA ARG A 28 9.31 8.11 11.33
C ARG A 28 8.92 9.55 11.66
N MET A 29 7.89 10.10 11.00
CA MET A 29 7.39 11.43 11.32
C MET A 29 6.19 11.32 12.27
N SER A 30 6.28 11.98 13.43
CA SER A 30 5.24 11.99 14.48
C SER A 30 4.89 10.62 15.08
N GLY A 31 5.73 9.62 14.84
CA GLY A 31 5.60 8.22 15.27
C GLY A 31 6.71 7.40 14.64
N THR A 32 6.75 6.08 14.89
CA THR A 32 7.66 5.15 14.20
C THR A 32 6.96 3.85 13.89
N SER A 33 7.01 3.46 12.62
CA SER A 33 6.78 2.09 12.16
C SER A 33 7.95 1.59 11.34
N HIS A 34 8.07 0.28 11.27
CA HIS A 34 9.11 -0.41 10.55
C HIS A 34 8.52 -1.40 9.55
N VAL A 35 9.21 -1.55 8.43
CA VAL A 35 8.97 -2.61 7.46
C VAL A 35 10.09 -3.63 7.56
N TYR A 36 9.72 -4.90 7.63
CA TYR A 36 10.66 -6.00 7.83
C TYR A 36 10.74 -6.92 6.61
N ALA A 37 11.94 -7.42 6.35
CA ALA A 37 12.16 -8.53 5.43
C ALA A 37 11.41 -9.78 5.92
N PRO A 38 11.12 -10.76 5.04
CA PRO A 38 10.50 -12.01 5.46
C PRO A 38 11.30 -12.69 6.57
N HIS A 39 10.63 -13.01 7.68
CA HIS A 39 11.21 -13.84 8.73
C HIS A 39 11.20 -15.33 8.33
N THR A 40 10.06 -15.77 7.79
CA THR A 40 9.91 -17.03 7.06
C THR A 40 9.11 -16.76 5.78
N PRO A 41 9.15 -17.65 4.77
CA PRO A 41 8.48 -17.40 3.49
C PRO A 41 6.96 -17.18 3.60
N ASP A 42 6.31 -17.88 4.52
CA ASP A 42 4.84 -17.96 4.60
C ASP A 42 4.24 -17.04 5.68
N LEU A 43 5.08 -16.41 6.50
CA LEU A 43 4.61 -15.58 7.61
C LEU A 43 4.52 -14.11 7.20
N GLY A 44 3.29 -13.65 6.98
CA GLY A 44 2.97 -12.22 7.01
C GLY A 44 2.61 -11.79 8.43
N GLN A 45 3.12 -10.63 8.88
CA GLN A 45 2.77 -10.06 10.18
C GLN A 45 2.49 -8.57 10.02
N VAL A 46 1.47 -8.08 10.71
CA VAL A 46 1.12 -6.66 10.80
C VAL A 46 0.83 -6.34 12.27
N GLY A 47 1.34 -5.20 12.73
CA GLY A 47 1.07 -4.68 14.07
C GLY A 47 2.26 -3.95 14.66
N GLN A 48 1.99 -3.06 15.62
CA GLN A 48 3.03 -2.25 16.23
C GLN A 48 3.82 -3.03 17.29
N GLY A 49 5.13 -2.92 17.25
CA GLY A 49 6.04 -3.42 18.27
C GLY A 49 6.12 -2.52 19.50
N SER A 50 6.79 -3.00 20.54
CA SER A 50 7.05 -2.23 21.75
C SER A 50 8.03 -1.07 21.54
N ASN A 51 8.82 -1.12 20.47
CA ASN A 51 9.74 -0.08 20.01
C ASN A 51 9.16 0.79 18.89
N ASP A 52 7.93 0.53 18.46
CA ASP A 52 7.18 1.41 17.57
C ASP A 52 6.54 2.55 18.38
N GLY A 53 6.27 3.67 17.69
CA GLY A 53 5.95 4.94 18.31
C GLY A 53 4.63 5.48 17.78
N VAL A 54 3.74 5.86 18.69
CA VAL A 54 2.48 6.59 18.41
C VAL A 54 1.51 5.80 17.49
N PRO A 55 0.87 4.72 17.98
CA PRO A 55 1.04 4.10 19.30
C PRO A 55 2.10 2.99 19.28
N SER A 56 2.74 2.76 20.43
CA SER A 56 3.47 1.51 20.68
C SER A 56 2.48 0.35 20.76
N GLY A 57 2.88 -0.83 20.30
CA GLY A 57 2.08 -2.05 20.44
C GLY A 57 2.84 -3.18 21.12
N THR A 58 2.30 -4.39 20.98
CA THR A 58 2.82 -5.61 21.63
C THR A 58 3.22 -6.69 20.62
N THR A 59 3.21 -6.39 19.32
CA THR A 59 3.59 -7.34 18.28
C THR A 59 5.07 -7.70 18.45
N ASP A 60 5.37 -9.00 18.51
CA ASP A 60 6.75 -9.46 18.62
C ASP A 60 7.44 -9.43 17.27
N TRP A 61 8.45 -8.57 17.16
CA TRP A 61 9.32 -8.44 15.98
C TRP A 61 10.69 -9.10 16.20
N SER A 62 10.85 -9.92 17.25
CA SER A 62 12.08 -10.67 17.48
C SER A 62 12.38 -11.63 16.32
N GLY A 63 13.64 -11.68 15.89
CA GLY A 63 14.06 -12.48 14.73
C GLY A 63 13.71 -11.88 13.35
N TRP A 64 12.95 -10.80 13.29
CA TRP A 64 12.71 -10.07 12.04
C TRP A 64 13.87 -9.11 11.73
N THR A 65 14.19 -8.97 10.44
CA THR A 65 15.23 -8.03 9.99
C THR A 65 14.58 -6.84 9.31
N ALA A 66 14.80 -5.63 9.82
CA ALA A 66 14.28 -4.41 9.18
C ALA A 66 14.90 -4.24 7.78
N ILE A 67 14.10 -3.82 6.80
CA ILE A 67 14.61 -3.57 5.43
C ILE A 67 15.74 -2.54 5.48
N GLY A 68 16.86 -2.82 4.79
CA GLY A 68 18.04 -1.95 4.79
C GLY A 68 18.95 -2.08 6.02
N ALA A 69 18.64 -2.97 6.98
CA ALA A 69 19.54 -3.26 8.10
C ALA A 69 20.88 -3.87 7.62
N ASN A 70 20.84 -4.67 6.55
CA ASN A 70 22.01 -5.32 5.96
C ASN A 70 22.73 -4.47 4.89
N GLY A 71 22.33 -3.20 4.73
CA GLY A 71 22.97 -2.26 3.81
C GLY A 71 22.09 -1.81 2.64
N LEU A 72 22.73 -1.20 1.64
CA LEU A 72 22.05 -0.60 0.49
C LEU A 72 21.64 -1.62 -0.56
N THR A 73 22.50 -2.60 -0.83
CA THR A 73 22.36 -3.59 -1.91
C THR A 73 22.04 -4.98 -1.34
N GLY A 74 21.87 -5.96 -2.23
CA GLY A 74 21.49 -7.33 -1.85
C GLY A 74 19.97 -7.49 -1.71
N GLN A 75 19.50 -8.71 -1.49
CA GLN A 75 18.07 -8.94 -1.28
C GLN A 75 17.62 -8.27 0.03
N TYR A 76 16.48 -7.57 -0.01
CA TYR A 76 15.97 -6.76 1.12
C TYR A 76 16.88 -5.61 1.57
N GLY A 77 17.84 -5.23 0.72
CA GLY A 77 18.64 -4.02 0.87
C GLY A 77 17.80 -2.75 0.68
N ALA A 78 18.33 -1.63 1.16
CA ALA A 78 17.58 -0.38 1.17
C ALA A 78 17.22 0.13 -0.25
N GLN A 79 18.08 -0.09 -1.25
CA GLN A 79 17.86 0.33 -2.64
C GLN A 79 17.17 -0.72 -3.50
N SER A 80 17.26 -1.99 -3.12
CA SER A 80 16.66 -3.13 -3.83
C SER A 80 15.24 -3.45 -3.37
N THR A 81 14.76 -2.79 -2.32
CA THR A 81 13.37 -2.92 -1.85
C THR A 81 12.65 -1.61 -2.10
N PHE A 82 11.48 -1.68 -2.72
CA PHE A 82 10.66 -0.52 -3.00
C PHE A 82 9.48 -0.44 -2.05
N ILE A 83 9.03 0.78 -1.81
CA ILE A 83 7.87 1.08 -0.99
C ILE A 83 7.04 2.18 -1.63
N SER A 84 5.72 2.04 -1.56
CA SER A 84 4.75 3.01 -2.06
C SER A 84 3.65 3.21 -1.03
N ILE A 85 2.93 4.31 -1.19
CA ILE A 85 1.69 4.57 -0.47
C ILE A 85 0.55 4.60 -1.50
N LEU A 86 -0.45 3.75 -1.27
CA LEU A 86 -1.67 3.69 -2.03
C LEU A 86 -2.73 4.55 -1.33
N GLY A 87 -3.59 5.21 -2.09
CA GLY A 87 -4.59 6.12 -1.56
C GLY A 87 -5.88 6.14 -2.36
N GLY A 88 -6.97 6.44 -1.67
CA GLY A 88 -8.29 6.62 -2.23
C GLY A 88 -9.17 7.51 -1.36
N PRO A 89 -10.30 7.98 -1.90
CA PRO A 89 -11.24 8.80 -1.14
C PRO A 89 -11.80 8.03 0.08
N ALA A 90 -12.46 8.75 0.98
CA ALA A 90 -13.12 8.18 2.14
C ALA A 90 -13.99 6.95 1.78
N GLY A 91 -13.77 5.83 2.47
CA GLY A 91 -14.52 4.59 2.23
C GLY A 91 -14.09 3.79 0.99
N ALA A 92 -13.02 4.20 0.30
CA ALA A 92 -12.44 3.41 -0.78
C ALA A 92 -12.00 2.02 -0.29
N ALA A 93 -12.32 0.99 -1.06
CA ALA A 93 -11.86 -0.38 -0.84
C ALA A 93 -10.37 -0.50 -1.22
N GLU A 94 -9.65 -1.44 -0.60
CA GLU A 94 -8.22 -1.71 -0.84
C GLU A 94 -7.92 -1.90 -2.34
N SER A 95 -8.78 -2.64 -3.06
CA SER A 95 -8.64 -2.89 -4.50
C SER A 95 -8.79 -1.66 -5.40
N SER A 96 -9.32 -0.56 -4.86
CA SER A 96 -9.54 0.70 -5.59
C SER A 96 -8.48 1.76 -5.33
N LEU A 97 -7.55 1.50 -4.39
CA LEU A 97 -6.48 2.43 -4.08
C LEU A 97 -5.47 2.54 -5.22
N ILE A 98 -4.98 3.74 -5.47
CA ILE A 98 -3.96 3.99 -6.50
C ILE A 98 -2.64 4.43 -5.86
N PRO A 99 -1.48 4.12 -6.47
CA PRO A 99 -0.20 4.63 -5.99
C PRO A 99 -0.13 6.17 -6.04
N GLY A 100 0.34 6.78 -4.96
CA GLY A 100 0.60 8.21 -4.88
C GLY A 100 1.84 8.59 -5.68
N ALA A 101 1.82 9.74 -6.34
CA ALA A 101 3.00 10.29 -6.99
C ALA A 101 3.96 10.85 -5.94
N LEU A 102 5.20 10.38 -5.93
CA LEU A 102 6.23 10.72 -4.92
C LEU A 102 7.29 11.69 -5.43
N GLY A 103 7.21 12.10 -6.71
CA GLY A 103 8.21 12.97 -7.34
C GLY A 103 9.58 12.31 -7.55
N THR A 104 9.64 10.97 -7.48
CA THR A 104 10.86 10.18 -7.75
C THR A 104 10.90 9.73 -9.21
N THR A 105 12.01 9.11 -9.63
CA THR A 105 12.08 8.36 -10.90
C THR A 105 11.80 6.87 -10.72
N LEU A 106 11.60 6.41 -9.48
CA LEU A 106 11.42 5.00 -9.15
C LEU A 106 9.95 4.60 -9.26
N GLY A 107 9.71 3.39 -9.78
CA GLY A 107 8.35 2.85 -9.98
C GLY A 107 7.40 3.78 -10.71
N GLY A 108 7.87 4.35 -11.83
CA GLY A 108 7.06 5.30 -12.60
C GLY A 108 6.76 6.60 -11.85
N GLY A 109 7.56 6.93 -10.83
CA GLY A 109 7.39 8.09 -9.97
C GLY A 109 6.47 7.89 -8.78
N THR A 110 6.15 6.63 -8.44
CA THR A 110 5.23 6.26 -7.36
C THR A 110 5.87 5.43 -6.25
N ALA A 111 7.17 5.14 -6.37
CA ALA A 111 7.92 4.37 -5.37
C ALA A 111 9.09 5.17 -4.80
N THR A 112 9.50 4.79 -3.61
CA THR A 112 10.75 5.24 -2.98
C THR A 112 11.48 4.03 -2.38
N THR A 113 12.66 4.27 -1.84
CA THR A 113 13.51 3.27 -1.22
C THR A 113 13.48 3.37 0.31
N PHE A 114 14.23 2.50 0.97
CA PHE A 114 14.41 2.52 2.41
C PHE A 114 15.68 3.28 2.82
N ARG A 115 15.77 3.55 4.12
CA ARG A 115 16.96 4.08 4.79
C ARG A 115 17.74 2.93 5.43
N THR A 116 18.97 3.20 5.87
CA THR A 116 19.85 2.25 6.54
C THR A 116 20.18 2.71 7.97
N GLY A 117 20.89 1.87 8.73
CA GLY A 117 21.34 2.18 10.09
C GLY A 117 20.19 2.31 11.08
N VAL A 118 20.20 3.34 11.93
CA VAL A 118 19.16 3.59 12.95
C VAL A 118 17.78 3.82 12.33
N ALA A 119 17.73 4.19 11.05
CA ALA A 119 16.48 4.39 10.31
C ALA A 119 16.12 3.20 9.40
N ALA A 120 16.79 2.04 9.51
CA ALA A 120 16.39 0.83 8.80
C ALA A 120 14.91 0.50 9.06
N GLY A 121 14.25 -0.08 8.06
CA GLY A 121 12.81 -0.33 8.05
C GLY A 121 11.95 0.91 7.80
N ALA A 122 12.54 2.10 7.69
CA ALA A 122 11.85 3.33 7.30
C ALA A 122 12.16 3.74 5.87
N ASN A 123 11.19 4.38 5.22
CA ASN A 123 11.32 4.85 3.85
C ASN A 123 12.13 6.15 3.79
N ALA A 124 12.76 6.40 2.64
CA ALA A 124 13.26 7.72 2.30
C ALA A 124 12.06 8.69 2.20
N ASN A 125 12.19 9.84 2.87
CA ASN A 125 11.11 10.82 3.00
C ASN A 125 10.62 11.30 1.64
N ALA A 126 9.31 11.30 1.45
CA ALA A 126 8.66 11.82 0.25
C ALA A 126 7.34 12.49 0.62
N THR A 127 6.82 13.30 -0.30
CA THR A 127 5.44 13.82 -0.24
C THR A 127 4.66 13.13 -1.33
N ALA A 128 3.53 12.51 -0.98
CA ALA A 128 2.68 11.83 -1.93
C ALA A 128 1.53 12.74 -2.36
N THR A 129 1.27 12.82 -3.67
CA THR A 129 0.08 13.46 -4.24
C THR A 129 -0.82 12.43 -4.91
N PHE A 130 -2.13 12.63 -4.81
CA PHE A 130 -3.13 11.69 -5.31
C PHE A 130 -4.13 12.36 -6.24
N SER A 131 -4.26 11.83 -7.45
CA SER A 131 -5.20 12.33 -8.46
C SER A 131 -6.66 11.99 -8.16
N ASN A 132 -6.90 11.02 -7.27
CA ASN A 132 -8.23 10.56 -6.87
C ASN A 132 -8.65 11.04 -5.47
N ILE A 133 -7.85 11.88 -4.81
CA ILE A 133 -8.19 12.50 -3.52
C ILE A 133 -8.19 14.01 -3.71
N ALA A 134 -9.29 14.65 -3.32
CA ALA A 134 -9.41 16.11 -3.38
C ALA A 134 -8.42 16.79 -2.40
N PRO A 135 -7.90 17.98 -2.74
CA PRO A 135 -7.14 18.78 -1.79
C PRO A 135 -8.06 19.14 -0.61
N ASP A 136 -7.48 19.23 0.59
CA ASP A 136 -8.21 19.59 1.81
C ASP A 136 -9.34 18.63 2.20
N ALA A 137 -9.34 17.39 1.67
CA ALA A 137 -10.34 16.38 2.01
C ALA A 137 -10.34 16.10 3.52
N GLY A 138 -11.54 16.00 4.10
CA GLY A 138 -11.70 15.77 5.54
C GLY A 138 -11.11 14.44 6.01
N VAL A 139 -11.21 13.39 5.18
CA VAL A 139 -10.67 12.06 5.43
C VAL A 139 -10.37 11.34 4.12
N ALA A 140 -9.35 10.48 4.11
CA ALA A 140 -9.05 9.56 3.01
C ALA A 140 -8.46 8.24 3.54
N ASN A 141 -8.53 7.20 2.72
CA ASN A 141 -8.04 5.86 3.05
C ASN A 141 -6.72 5.59 2.35
N PHE A 142 -5.82 4.93 3.06
CA PHE A 142 -4.47 4.65 2.62
C PHE A 142 -4.03 3.25 2.99
N GLU A 143 -3.04 2.76 2.25
CA GLU A 143 -2.30 1.56 2.55
C GLU A 143 -0.85 1.76 2.15
N VAL A 144 0.09 1.26 2.94
CA VAL A 144 1.51 1.26 2.59
C VAL A 144 1.89 -0.13 2.15
N VAL A 145 2.57 -0.21 1.01
CA VAL A 145 2.97 -1.47 0.39
C VAL A 145 4.47 -1.45 0.13
N ALA A 146 5.12 -2.58 0.38
CA ALA A 146 6.55 -2.76 0.13
C ALA A 146 6.79 -4.08 -0.59
N TRP A 147 7.78 -4.12 -1.47
CA TRP A 147 8.09 -5.33 -2.25
C TRP A 147 9.57 -5.43 -2.58
N ASP A 148 10.03 -6.66 -2.74
CA ASP A 148 11.38 -6.96 -3.23
C ASP A 148 11.50 -6.64 -4.72
N ASN A 149 12.52 -5.87 -5.07
CA ASN A 149 12.89 -5.58 -6.45
C ASN A 149 14.39 -5.82 -6.67
N PHE A 150 14.99 -6.77 -5.95
CA PHE A 150 16.40 -7.11 -6.10
C PHE A 150 16.77 -7.53 -7.53
N SER A 151 15.85 -8.17 -8.26
CA SER A 151 16.04 -8.53 -9.68
C SER A 151 15.98 -7.33 -10.63
N GLY A 152 15.47 -6.17 -10.18
CA GLY A 152 15.21 -4.99 -11.00
C GLY A 152 14.00 -5.11 -11.94
N GLN A 153 13.27 -6.23 -11.94
CA GLN A 153 12.18 -6.50 -12.89
C GLN A 153 10.82 -5.96 -12.43
N TYR A 154 10.66 -5.69 -11.14
CA TYR A 154 9.39 -5.33 -10.50
C TYR A 154 9.40 -3.86 -10.09
N SER A 155 9.63 -2.99 -11.07
CA SER A 155 9.87 -1.57 -10.79
C SER A 155 8.61 -0.86 -10.29
N THR A 156 7.41 -1.26 -10.71
CA THR A 156 6.13 -0.64 -10.34
C THR A 156 5.29 -1.53 -9.44
N TRP A 157 4.34 -0.91 -8.74
CA TRP A 157 3.35 -1.63 -7.92
C TRP A 157 2.55 -2.67 -8.71
N SER A 158 2.16 -2.35 -9.95
CA SER A 158 1.41 -3.27 -10.81
C SER A 158 2.20 -4.52 -11.17
N LEU A 159 3.49 -4.39 -11.49
CA LEU A 159 4.38 -5.51 -11.78
C LEU A 159 4.65 -6.34 -10.52
N ALA A 160 4.90 -5.67 -9.40
CA ALA A 160 5.17 -6.32 -8.12
C ALA A 160 3.96 -7.13 -7.62
N THR A 161 2.76 -6.57 -7.68
CA THR A 161 1.54 -7.25 -7.25
C THR A 161 1.28 -8.49 -8.08
N ALA A 162 1.44 -8.40 -9.40
CA ALA A 162 1.27 -9.55 -10.29
C ALA A 162 2.31 -10.65 -10.02
N ALA A 163 3.56 -10.28 -9.76
CA ALA A 163 4.63 -11.23 -9.45
C ALA A 163 4.44 -11.91 -8.09
N TRP A 164 4.01 -11.16 -7.08
CA TRP A 164 3.69 -11.70 -5.76
C TRP A 164 2.51 -12.67 -5.80
N GLN A 165 1.46 -12.37 -6.59
CA GLN A 165 0.31 -13.27 -6.76
C GLN A 165 0.67 -14.66 -7.32
N VAL A 166 1.83 -14.79 -7.96
CA VAL A 166 2.36 -16.07 -8.47
C VAL A 166 3.58 -16.55 -7.67
N GLY A 167 3.84 -15.98 -6.48
CA GLY A 167 4.88 -16.42 -5.54
C GLY A 167 6.32 -16.09 -5.95
N LEU A 168 6.53 -15.14 -6.88
CA LEU A 168 7.88 -14.84 -7.39
C LEU A 168 8.69 -13.89 -6.51
N ILE A 169 8.03 -13.03 -5.74
CA ILE A 169 8.67 -12.05 -4.87
C ILE A 169 7.97 -11.99 -3.52
N ALA A 170 8.68 -11.48 -2.51
CA ALA A 170 8.04 -11.11 -1.25
C ALA A 170 7.42 -9.71 -1.33
N LEU A 171 6.25 -9.56 -0.73
CA LEU A 171 5.50 -8.31 -0.64
C LEU A 171 4.87 -8.21 0.75
N GLY A 172 4.74 -6.99 1.26
CA GLY A 172 4.04 -6.71 2.52
C GLY A 172 3.08 -5.54 2.35
N ARG A 173 2.01 -5.55 3.14
CA ARG A 173 1.01 -4.49 3.21
C ARG A 173 0.77 -4.11 4.65
N SER A 174 0.59 -2.82 4.92
CA SER A 174 0.26 -2.32 6.26
C SER A 174 -1.18 -2.62 6.68
N GLY A 175 -2.03 -3.02 5.73
CA GLY A 175 -3.48 -2.93 5.86
C GLY A 175 -3.99 -1.50 5.70
N LEU A 176 -5.31 -1.38 5.58
CA LEU A 176 -6.01 -0.11 5.42
C LEU A 176 -5.98 0.73 6.70
N PHE A 177 -5.71 2.02 6.53
CA PHE A 177 -5.79 3.01 7.58
C PHE A 177 -6.34 4.33 7.02
N SER A 178 -6.80 5.23 7.89
CA SER A 178 -7.46 6.47 7.48
C SER A 178 -6.76 7.68 8.08
N LEU A 179 -6.48 8.68 7.23
CA LEU A 179 -5.93 9.96 7.67
C LEU A 179 -6.99 11.05 7.52
N HIS A 180 -6.96 11.99 8.45
CA HIS A 180 -7.82 13.17 8.44
C HIS A 180 -7.05 14.40 7.99
N GLN A 181 -7.78 15.44 7.56
CA GLN A 181 -7.22 16.75 7.18
C GLN A 181 -6.15 16.61 6.10
N ILE A 182 -6.51 15.99 4.97
CA ILE A 182 -5.60 15.78 3.85
C ILE A 182 -5.08 17.13 3.35
N GLY A 183 -3.79 17.19 3.02
CA GLY A 183 -3.14 18.43 2.65
C GLY A 183 -3.66 18.98 1.33
N GLY A 184 -3.68 20.31 1.22
CA GLY A 184 -4.19 21.03 0.07
C GLY A 184 -3.85 22.52 0.16
N SER A 185 -4.84 23.37 -0.08
CA SER A 185 -4.69 24.84 -0.01
C SER A 185 -4.82 25.39 1.42
N VAL A 186 -5.52 24.66 2.31
CA VAL A 186 -5.84 25.09 3.67
C VAL A 186 -5.15 24.19 4.70
N ASN A 187 -5.25 22.88 4.50
CA ASN A 187 -4.66 21.89 5.38
C ASN A 187 -3.19 21.68 5.01
N THR A 188 -2.34 21.59 6.02
CA THR A 188 -0.98 21.07 5.85
C THR A 188 -1.04 19.56 5.66
N ALA A 189 -0.21 19.02 4.77
CA ALA A 189 -0.13 17.58 4.52
C ALA A 189 0.09 16.81 5.83
N PRO A 190 -0.82 15.89 6.21
CA PRO A 190 -0.71 15.18 7.46
C PRO A 190 0.39 14.11 7.38
N PRO A 191 1.11 13.85 8.48
CA PRO A 191 1.94 12.66 8.60
C PRO A 191 1.06 11.41 8.76
N ARG A 192 1.66 10.23 8.58
CA ARG A 192 0.95 8.93 8.73
C ARG A 192 0.57 8.57 10.17
N PHE A 193 1.24 9.18 11.13
CA PHE A 193 0.91 9.14 12.55
C PHE A 193 0.41 10.52 12.95
N PRO A 194 -0.79 10.92 12.49
CA PRO A 194 -1.29 12.21 12.90
C PRO A 194 -1.51 12.16 14.41
N THR A 195 -1.11 13.20 15.13
CA THR A 195 -1.47 13.43 16.54
C THR A 195 -2.95 13.82 16.67
N SER A 196 -3.80 13.27 15.80
CA SER A 196 -5.18 13.63 15.60
C SER A 196 -5.96 13.44 16.90
N THR A 197 -6.79 14.43 17.24
CA THR A 197 -7.76 14.34 18.33
C THR A 197 -9.02 13.55 17.93
N SER A 198 -9.10 13.07 16.68
CA SER A 198 -10.22 12.24 16.20
C SER A 198 -10.04 10.79 16.61
N THR A 199 -11.03 10.25 17.33
CA THR A 199 -11.08 8.86 17.83
C THR A 199 -11.05 7.81 16.73
N ASP A 200 -11.34 8.20 15.48
CA ASP A 200 -11.46 7.28 14.34
C ASP A 200 -10.20 7.26 13.48
N THR A 201 -9.13 7.92 13.92
CA THR A 201 -7.86 7.89 13.19
C THR A 201 -7.14 6.57 13.43
N VAL A 202 -7.16 5.70 12.42
CA VAL A 202 -6.32 4.51 12.39
C VAL A 202 -4.99 4.91 11.77
N ALA A 203 -3.90 4.76 12.50
CA ALA A 203 -2.56 5.03 12.01
C ALA A 203 -1.98 3.83 11.24
N MET A 204 -0.98 4.09 10.42
CA MET A 204 -0.23 3.03 9.74
C MET A 204 0.42 2.07 10.75
N GLN A 205 0.46 0.77 10.48
CA GLN A 205 1.10 -0.22 11.35
C GLN A 205 2.38 -0.80 10.73
N SER A 206 3.34 -1.21 11.56
CA SER A 206 4.50 -1.98 11.11
C SER A 206 4.06 -3.28 10.46
N PHE A 207 4.82 -3.75 9.46
CA PHE A 207 4.48 -4.98 8.75
C PHE A 207 5.72 -5.68 8.17
N GLY A 208 5.59 -6.99 7.97
CA GLY A 208 6.59 -7.85 7.36
C GLY A 208 6.24 -8.21 5.92
N LEU A 209 7.25 -8.30 5.05
CA LEU A 209 7.12 -8.89 3.73
C LEU A 209 6.97 -10.41 3.86
N CYS A 210 6.25 -11.02 2.93
CA CYS A 210 6.18 -12.48 2.83
C CYS A 210 5.91 -12.91 1.36
N PHE A 211 6.14 -14.18 1.02
CA PHE A 211 5.89 -14.73 -0.32
C PHE A 211 4.43 -15.17 -0.51
N ASP A 212 3.84 -15.86 0.48
CA ASP A 212 2.56 -16.58 0.30
C ASP A 212 1.38 -16.09 1.18
N CYS A 213 1.43 -14.85 1.69
CA CYS A 213 0.38 -14.23 2.51
C CYS A 213 -0.73 -13.61 1.67
N ILE A 214 -1.08 -14.24 0.54
CA ILE A 214 -2.30 -13.90 -0.17
C ILE A 214 -3.43 -14.05 0.87
N PRO A 215 -4.17 -12.97 1.21
CA PRO A 215 -5.30 -13.13 2.10
C PRO A 215 -6.17 -14.21 1.46
N GLU A 216 -6.40 -15.31 2.19
CA GLU A 216 -7.25 -16.40 1.72
C GLU A 216 -8.48 -15.76 1.07
N PRO A 217 -8.89 -16.17 -0.14
CA PRO A 217 -10.05 -15.58 -0.79
C PRO A 217 -11.24 -15.85 0.12
N SER A 218 -11.56 -14.86 0.94
CA SER A 218 -12.53 -14.99 2.00
C SER A 218 -13.88 -15.05 1.31
N VAL A 219 -14.45 -16.26 1.29
CA VAL A 219 -15.84 -16.60 0.93
C VAL A 219 -16.24 -16.52 -0.55
N ALA A 220 -15.68 -15.63 -1.38
CA ALA A 220 -16.17 -15.42 -2.74
C ALA A 220 -15.95 -16.63 -3.68
N THR A 221 -14.79 -17.28 -3.61
CA THR A 221 -14.49 -18.45 -4.45
C THR A 221 -15.16 -19.73 -3.95
N LEU A 222 -15.37 -19.85 -2.63
CA LEU A 222 -16.10 -20.99 -2.04
C LEU A 222 -17.60 -20.92 -2.34
N ALA A 223 -18.20 -19.72 -2.34
CA ALA A 223 -19.59 -19.51 -2.75
C ALA A 223 -19.84 -19.80 -4.23
N ALA A 224 -18.88 -19.49 -5.11
CA ALA A 224 -18.94 -19.81 -6.53
C ALA A 224 -18.87 -21.32 -6.82
N LEU A 225 -18.07 -22.07 -6.05
CA LEU A 225 -17.99 -23.54 -6.16
C LEU A 225 -19.21 -24.24 -5.52
N GLY A 226 -19.77 -23.70 -4.44
CA GLY A 226 -20.96 -24.24 -3.78
C GLY A 226 -22.25 -24.07 -4.58
N THR A 227 -22.44 -22.93 -5.25
CA THR A 227 -23.63 -22.67 -6.08
C THR A 227 -23.61 -23.40 -7.43
N GLY A 228 -22.43 -23.57 -8.04
CA GLY A 228 -22.26 -24.31 -9.29
C GLY A 228 -22.60 -25.80 -9.16
N THR A 229 -22.14 -26.45 -8.08
CA THR A 229 -22.37 -27.88 -7.83
C THR A 229 -23.82 -28.19 -7.44
N LEU A 230 -24.45 -27.33 -6.61
CA LEU A 230 -25.87 -27.49 -6.24
C LEU A 230 -26.81 -27.31 -7.44
N SER A 231 -26.48 -26.41 -8.37
CA SER A 231 -27.27 -26.14 -9.58
C SER A 231 -27.18 -27.29 -10.60
N LEU A 232 -26.02 -27.94 -10.70
CA LEU A 232 -25.82 -29.12 -11.55
C LEU A 232 -26.53 -30.36 -10.99
N LEU A 233 -26.48 -30.58 -9.68
CA LEU A 233 -27.18 -31.69 -9.01
C LEU A 233 -28.72 -31.53 -9.06
N CYS A 234 -29.23 -30.31 -8.91
CA CYS A 234 -30.67 -30.02 -9.06
C CYS A 234 -31.15 -30.22 -10.51
N ARG A 235 -30.32 -29.94 -11.52
CA ARG A 235 -30.65 -30.18 -12.93
C ARG A 235 -30.65 -31.67 -13.29
N GLN A 236 -29.74 -32.46 -12.73
CA GLN A 236 -29.70 -33.91 -12.98
C GLN A 236 -30.91 -34.65 -12.39
N ARG A 237 -31.38 -34.26 -11.19
CA ARG A 237 -32.58 -34.85 -10.58
C ARG A 237 -33.88 -34.55 -11.34
N ARG A 238 -33.95 -33.43 -12.08
CA ARG A 238 -35.12 -33.08 -12.90
C ARG A 238 -35.18 -33.83 -14.24
N ARG A 239 -34.04 -34.23 -14.82
CA ARG A 239 -34.02 -35.02 -16.08
C ARG A 239 -34.39 -36.48 -15.89
N SER A 240 -34.15 -37.06 -14.72
CA SER A 240 -34.55 -38.44 -14.39
C SER A 240 -36.07 -38.65 -14.26
N LYS A 241 -36.89 -37.60 -14.28
CA LYS A 241 -38.35 -37.68 -14.09
C LYS A 241 -39.19 -37.35 -15.33
N ARG A 242 -38.61 -37.30 -16.54
CA ARG A 242 -39.41 -37.19 -17.77
C ARG A 242 -39.81 -38.60 -18.24
N PRO A 243 -41.10 -38.99 -18.19
CA PRO A 243 -41.56 -40.19 -18.87
C PRO A 243 -41.48 -39.94 -20.38
N ALA A 244 -41.06 -40.98 -21.11
CA ALA A 244 -41.20 -41.02 -22.56
C ALA A 244 -42.69 -40.98 -22.91
N LEU A 245 -43.06 -40.04 -23.77
CA LEU A 245 -44.28 -40.08 -24.59
C LEU A 245 -43.83 -40.25 -26.03
#